data_AF-D9UPX4-F1
#
_entry.id   AF-D9UPX4-F1
#
_cell.length_a   1.000
_cell.length_b   1.000
_cell.length_c   1.000
_cell.angle_alpha   90.00
_cell.angle_beta   90.00
_cell.angle_gamma   90.00
#
_symmetry.space_group_name_H-M   'P 1'
#
loop_
_entity.id
_entity.type
_entity.pdbx_description
1 polymer ?
#
loop_
_entity_poly.entity_id
_entity_poly.type
_entity_poly.pdbx_seq_one_letter_code
_entity_poly.pdbx_strand_id
1 'polypeptide(L)'
;MFAAERRQMILEMVRANGAVSLRELARVVQTSEVTVRRDVRALEAEGLLDRRHGGAVLPGGFARETGFPQKTHLASAEKAAIAELAAEFVEPGEAVVIGAGTTTQELARRLARVAGLTVVTNSLLVAQALAHANRVEVVMTGGTLRGTDYALVGSGAEQSLQGLRVSRAFLSGSGLTSDRGLSTANMLSASVDRALVQSAAEVVVLADHTKLGTDTMFQTVAPDLITRLVTDEPAPGEERAATELQALADQGVHISLAGPHAPAPRPRTRDVGLPGQRRAQPPTRPHTAPPPGHGERDERAGRGGTGGARQGGGRAPAVTGTGVRARPCPRRGTAEAPRGCCWGPSGALAGSPRRALPGRTDSGTARCPGASSGAVVPSSSPHTEERSMSFALPGSAAAPRFARVAPSARFLVGALGAVVLARLVLLVWELRLHAGPRPPAPPGDADEGYHRVPTGLEEQYHYLGLLTILTLVVCVLGFVYWLQAMRDNADILAPEAQRHSRPWLWFSWIVPGISFWFPRDVVVDIWRAAAPRDGNPAERRTPWWINAWWLLLLAAAAMLLITENLRDDGQPEADLVYDAFRSVLATDVLLVAAAVLAIVLVLRMTRDQEARTRG
;
A
#
# COMPACT_ATOMS: atom_id res chain seq x y z
N MET A 1 40.46 -3.50 -21.30
CA MET A 1 40.57 -2.25 -20.54
C MET A 1 41.89 -2.23 -19.77
N PHE A 2 42.72 -1.23 -19.99
CA PHE A 2 43.99 -1.03 -19.27
C PHE A 2 43.75 -0.43 -17.87
N ALA A 3 44.77 -0.48 -16.99
CA ALA A 3 44.60 -0.03 -15.61
C ALA A 3 44.37 1.50 -15.49
N ALA A 4 45.08 2.32 -16.27
CA ALA A 4 44.91 3.77 -16.28
C ALA A 4 43.52 4.18 -16.83
N GLU A 5 43.12 3.60 -17.97
CA GLU A 5 41.78 3.74 -18.57
C GLU A 5 40.66 3.39 -17.58
N ARG A 6 40.83 2.28 -16.83
CA ARG A 6 39.90 1.86 -15.78
C ARG A 6 39.83 2.83 -14.60
N ARG A 7 40.96 3.35 -14.14
CA ARG A 7 41.02 4.37 -13.09
C ARG A 7 40.35 5.67 -13.51
N GLN A 8 40.57 6.11 -14.75
CA GLN A 8 39.91 7.29 -15.30
C GLN A 8 38.38 7.12 -15.29
N MET A 9 37.87 5.97 -15.75
CA MET A 9 36.43 5.69 -15.73
C MET A 9 35.84 5.59 -14.30
N ILE A 10 36.61 5.05 -13.34
CA ILE A 10 36.26 5.06 -11.90
C ILE A 10 36.17 6.51 -11.38
N LEU A 11 37.18 7.33 -11.68
CA LEU A 11 37.25 8.73 -11.26
C LEU A 11 36.09 9.56 -11.85
N GLU A 12 35.77 9.36 -13.13
CA GLU A 12 34.67 10.03 -13.81
C GLU A 12 33.29 9.62 -13.26
N MET A 13 33.07 8.34 -12.95
CA MET A 13 31.85 7.89 -12.27
C MET A 13 31.69 8.52 -10.88
N VAL A 14 32.75 8.55 -10.07
CA VAL A 14 32.68 9.16 -8.73
C VAL A 14 32.53 10.68 -8.83
N ARG A 15 33.08 11.34 -9.86
CA ARG A 15 32.79 12.75 -10.16
C ARG A 15 31.32 12.98 -10.56
N ALA A 16 30.75 12.12 -11.40
CA ALA A 16 29.37 12.25 -11.87
C ALA A 16 28.35 12.01 -10.74
N ASN A 17 28.62 11.05 -9.85
CA ASN A 17 27.69 10.56 -8.84
C ASN A 17 27.98 11.04 -7.40
N GLY A 18 29.18 11.56 -7.12
CA GLY A 18 29.63 12.01 -5.79
C GLY A 18 30.12 10.87 -4.90
N ALA A 19 29.38 9.77 -4.84
CA ALA A 19 29.71 8.54 -4.13
C ALA A 19 29.29 7.31 -4.95
N VAL A 20 30.12 6.27 -5.01
CA VAL A 20 29.83 5.01 -5.75
C VAL A 20 30.37 3.81 -4.98
N SER A 21 29.62 2.70 -4.94
CA SER A 21 30.06 1.48 -4.26
C SER A 21 31.14 0.71 -5.06
N LEU A 22 32.01 -0.04 -4.39
CA LEU A 22 33.03 -0.87 -5.06
C LEU A 22 32.38 -1.92 -5.99
N ARG A 23 31.22 -2.45 -5.61
CA ARG A 23 30.39 -3.43 -6.35
C ARG A 23 29.71 -2.84 -7.59
N GLU A 24 29.47 -1.54 -7.61
CA GLU A 24 28.89 -0.81 -8.74
C GLU A 24 29.99 -0.35 -9.72
N LEU A 25 31.09 0.21 -9.20
CA LEU A 25 32.31 0.44 -9.96
C LEU A 25 32.74 -0.85 -10.69
N ALA A 26 32.81 -1.97 -9.97
CA ALA A 26 33.17 -3.30 -10.51
C ALA A 26 32.25 -3.76 -11.65
N ARG A 27 30.94 -3.49 -11.57
CA ARG A 27 29.98 -3.76 -12.65
C ARG A 27 30.28 -2.91 -13.89
N VAL A 28 30.45 -1.60 -13.73
CA VAL A 28 30.62 -0.69 -14.90
C VAL A 28 31.97 -0.90 -15.59
N VAL A 29 33.07 -1.06 -14.85
CA VAL A 29 34.40 -1.35 -15.45
C VAL A 29 34.66 -2.85 -15.65
N GLN A 30 33.61 -3.68 -15.58
CA GLN A 30 33.60 -5.11 -15.90
C GLN A 30 34.78 -5.90 -15.31
N THR A 31 35.01 -5.77 -14.00
CA THR A 31 36.11 -6.45 -13.30
C THR A 31 35.73 -6.86 -11.88
N SER A 32 36.61 -7.58 -11.18
CA SER A 32 36.34 -7.99 -9.80
C SER A 32 36.43 -6.82 -8.81
N GLU A 33 35.67 -6.87 -7.72
CA GLU A 33 35.80 -5.91 -6.63
C GLU A 33 37.22 -5.88 -6.01
N VAL A 34 37.96 -7.00 -6.08
CA VAL A 34 39.35 -7.06 -5.63
C VAL A 34 40.26 -6.20 -6.53
N THR A 35 40.02 -6.20 -7.85
CA THR A 35 40.69 -5.33 -8.81
C THR A 35 40.30 -3.86 -8.57
N VAL A 36 39.01 -3.55 -8.45
CA VAL A 36 38.54 -2.18 -8.17
C VAL A 36 39.09 -1.65 -6.85
N ARG A 37 39.12 -2.48 -5.78
CA ARG A 37 39.70 -2.11 -4.48
C ARG A 37 41.20 -1.78 -4.59
N ARG A 38 41.92 -2.38 -5.55
CA ARG A 38 43.32 -2.05 -5.84
C ARG A 38 43.47 -0.74 -6.64
N ASP A 39 42.56 -0.46 -7.57
CA ASP A 39 42.58 0.77 -8.36
C ASP A 39 42.06 1.99 -7.59
N VAL A 40 41.03 1.84 -6.75
CA VAL A 40 40.59 2.85 -5.79
C VAL A 40 41.71 3.17 -4.79
N ARG A 41 42.41 2.16 -4.26
CA ARG A 41 43.59 2.39 -3.40
C ARG A 41 44.74 3.14 -4.09
N ALA A 42 44.84 3.05 -5.41
CA ALA A 42 45.82 3.84 -6.15
C ALA A 42 45.35 5.29 -6.31
N LEU A 43 44.09 5.51 -6.69
CA LEU A 43 43.49 6.86 -6.75
C LEU A 43 43.44 7.55 -5.38
N GLU A 44 43.32 6.78 -4.30
CA GLU A 44 43.43 7.21 -2.89
C GLU A 44 44.85 7.66 -2.55
N ALA A 45 45.87 6.88 -2.92
CA ALA A 45 47.29 7.26 -2.77
C ALA A 45 47.71 8.43 -3.70
N GLU A 46 47.02 8.62 -4.82
CA GLU A 46 47.16 9.75 -5.75
C GLU A 46 46.37 11.00 -5.28
N GLY A 47 45.63 10.92 -4.17
CA GLY A 47 44.85 12.05 -3.61
C GLY A 47 43.60 12.44 -4.39
N LEU A 48 43.11 11.55 -5.26
CA LEU A 48 42.02 11.80 -6.21
C LEU A 48 40.65 11.27 -5.75
N LEU A 49 40.62 10.33 -4.80
CA LEU A 49 39.41 9.72 -4.23
C LEU A 49 39.60 9.39 -2.74
N ASP A 50 38.58 9.65 -1.92
CA ASP A 50 38.51 9.15 -0.55
C ASP A 50 37.82 7.77 -0.54
N ARG A 51 38.38 6.82 0.21
CA ARG A 51 37.76 5.49 0.40
C ARG A 51 36.84 5.49 1.62
N ARG A 52 35.57 5.13 1.45
CA ARG A 52 34.60 4.89 2.53
C ARG A 52 34.34 3.37 2.66
N HIS A 53 33.78 2.92 3.78
CA HIS A 53 33.39 1.51 3.90
C HIS A 53 32.38 1.14 2.79
N GLY A 54 32.75 0.16 1.95
CA GLY A 54 31.98 -0.27 0.78
C GLY A 54 32.12 0.56 -0.52
N GLY A 55 32.84 1.69 -0.54
CA GLY A 55 32.82 2.58 -1.72
C GLY A 55 33.95 3.61 -1.84
N ALA A 56 33.83 4.48 -2.85
CA ALA A 56 34.71 5.62 -3.11
C ALA A 56 33.90 6.90 -3.29
N VAL A 57 34.42 8.02 -2.79
CA VAL A 57 33.83 9.37 -2.86
C VAL A 57 34.88 10.39 -3.31
N LEU A 58 34.45 11.59 -3.71
CA LEU A 58 35.40 12.68 -3.95
C LEU A 58 35.99 13.21 -2.63
N PRO A 59 37.31 13.53 -2.58
CA PRO A 59 37.90 14.17 -1.41
C PRO A 59 37.20 15.49 -1.11
N GLY A 60 36.72 15.66 0.12
CA GLY A 60 35.98 16.86 0.55
C GLY A 60 34.60 17.07 -0.07
N GLY A 61 34.04 16.08 -0.80
CA GLY A 61 32.71 16.18 -1.41
C GLY A 61 31.57 15.87 -0.43
N PHE A 62 30.50 16.67 -0.43
CA PHE A 62 29.25 16.34 0.26
C PHE A 62 28.67 15.02 -0.29
N ALA A 63 28.28 14.10 0.60
CA ALA A 63 27.67 12.85 0.18
C ALA A 63 26.30 13.11 -0.50
N ARG A 64 26.11 12.58 -1.72
CA ARG A 64 24.80 12.55 -2.36
C ARG A 64 23.87 11.55 -1.67
N GLU A 65 22.58 11.78 -1.85
CA GLU A 65 21.54 11.04 -1.16
C GLU A 65 21.39 9.60 -1.65
N THR A 66 21.66 8.63 -0.78
CA THR A 66 21.27 7.23 -0.99
C THR A 66 19.76 7.06 -0.77
N GLY A 67 19.13 6.23 -1.60
CA GLY A 67 17.68 5.99 -1.56
C GLY A 67 17.25 5.12 -0.38
N PHE A 68 15.96 5.20 -0.02
CA PHE A 68 15.39 4.49 1.12
C PHE A 68 15.74 2.98 1.21
N PRO A 69 15.61 2.15 0.14
CA PRO A 69 15.93 0.72 0.25
C PRO A 69 17.36 0.48 0.73
N GLN A 70 18.34 1.14 0.11
CA GLN A 70 19.75 1.03 0.49
C GLN A 70 20.00 1.48 1.95
N LYS A 71 19.28 2.49 2.45
CA LYS A 71 19.34 2.95 3.85
C LYS A 71 18.69 1.98 4.86
N THR A 72 17.98 0.95 4.41
CA THR A 72 17.23 0.01 5.26
C THR A 72 18.09 -1.18 5.71
N HIS A 73 18.91 -1.73 4.82
CA HIS A 73 19.73 -2.92 5.11
C HIS A 73 21.08 -2.57 5.75
N LEU A 74 21.65 -1.43 5.38
CA LEU A 74 22.83 -0.86 6.05
C LEU A 74 22.55 -0.68 7.55
N ALA A 75 23.38 -1.28 8.40
CA ALA A 75 23.33 -1.19 9.86
C ALA A 75 21.92 -1.45 10.45
N SER A 76 21.28 -2.54 10.03
CA SER A 76 19.89 -2.88 10.41
C SER A 76 19.75 -3.34 11.88
N ALA A 77 20.71 -4.11 12.40
CA ALA A 77 20.69 -4.57 13.79
C ALA A 77 20.95 -3.42 14.77
N GLU A 78 21.83 -2.51 14.37
CA GLU A 78 22.22 -1.28 15.04
C GLU A 78 21.03 -0.32 15.09
N LYS A 79 20.32 -0.11 13.97
CA LYS A 79 19.06 0.64 13.93
C LYS A 79 17.98 0.04 14.83
N ALA A 80 17.87 -1.29 14.89
CA ALA A 80 16.94 -1.96 15.79
C ALA A 80 17.31 -1.75 17.27
N ALA A 81 18.59 -1.75 17.63
CA ALA A 81 19.07 -1.48 18.99
C ALA A 81 18.85 -0.01 19.39
N ILE A 82 19.22 0.95 18.51
CA ILE A 82 18.97 2.40 18.68
C ILE A 82 17.49 2.66 18.88
N ALA A 83 16.62 2.02 18.09
CA ALA A 83 15.18 2.16 18.17
C ALA A 83 14.58 1.57 19.46
N GLU A 84 15.16 0.51 20.03
CA GLU A 84 14.73 -0.06 21.32
C GLU A 84 15.04 0.92 22.45
N LEU A 85 16.30 1.38 22.54
CA LEU A 85 16.73 2.35 23.55
C LEU A 85 15.98 3.70 23.41
N ALA A 86 15.72 4.15 22.18
CA ALA A 86 14.93 5.37 21.94
C ALA A 86 13.46 5.25 22.36
N ALA A 87 12.89 4.04 22.41
CA ALA A 87 11.52 3.81 22.85
C ALA A 87 11.38 3.92 24.38
N GLU A 88 12.46 3.72 25.15
CA GLU A 88 12.46 3.90 26.61
C GLU A 88 12.28 5.37 27.04
N PHE A 89 12.50 6.33 26.12
CA PHE A 89 12.32 7.77 26.37
C PHE A 89 10.89 8.28 26.10
N VAL A 90 9.91 7.39 25.84
CA VAL A 90 8.53 7.78 25.50
C VAL A 90 7.53 7.23 26.52
N GLU A 91 6.75 8.11 27.13
CA GLU A 91 5.79 7.79 28.18
C GLU A 91 4.36 7.55 27.63
N PRO A 92 3.54 6.70 28.28
CA PRO A 92 2.13 6.55 27.94
C PRO A 92 1.35 7.86 28.15
N GLY A 93 0.56 8.28 27.15
CA GLY A 93 -0.15 9.57 27.18
C GLY A 93 0.65 10.76 26.64
N GLU A 94 1.88 10.55 26.18
CA GLU A 94 2.73 11.60 25.59
C GLU A 94 2.28 11.98 24.17
N ALA A 95 2.64 13.18 23.72
CA ALA A 95 2.53 13.60 22.31
C ALA A 95 3.94 13.88 21.78
N VAL A 96 4.36 13.14 20.75
CA VAL A 96 5.73 13.16 20.19
C VAL A 96 5.73 13.42 18.68
N VAL A 97 6.82 13.97 18.18
CA VAL A 97 7.11 14.12 16.75
C VAL A 97 8.14 13.08 16.31
N ILE A 98 7.93 12.46 15.15
CA ILE A 98 8.86 11.50 14.54
C ILE A 98 9.09 11.86 13.07
N GLY A 99 10.34 12.17 12.72
CA GLY A 99 10.75 12.51 11.34
C GLY A 99 11.00 11.29 10.44
N ALA A 100 11.25 11.55 9.16
CA ALA A 100 11.52 10.52 8.17
C ALA A 100 12.91 9.86 8.31
N GLY A 101 12.96 8.54 8.16
CA GLY A 101 14.18 7.75 8.25
C GLY A 101 13.92 6.27 8.54
N THR A 102 14.90 5.42 8.27
CA THR A 102 14.83 3.98 8.58
C THR A 102 14.93 3.72 10.08
N THR A 103 15.80 4.45 10.78
CA THR A 103 15.92 4.37 12.25
C THR A 103 14.66 4.86 12.98
N THR A 104 13.99 5.90 12.47
CA THR A 104 12.73 6.42 13.05
C THR A 104 11.52 5.54 12.71
N GLN A 105 11.51 4.88 11.55
CA GLN A 105 10.54 3.82 11.24
C GLN A 105 10.68 2.64 12.23
N GLU A 106 11.90 2.22 12.56
CA GLU A 106 12.13 1.17 13.55
C GLU A 106 11.68 1.57 14.96
N LEU A 107 11.86 2.84 15.36
CA LEU A 107 11.27 3.38 16.60
C LEU A 107 9.74 3.28 16.57
N ALA A 108 9.11 3.67 15.46
CA ALA A 108 7.66 3.63 15.31
C ALA A 108 7.06 2.22 15.52
N ARG A 109 7.73 1.16 15.04
CA ARG A 109 7.29 -0.23 15.27
C ARG A 109 7.24 -0.62 16.75
N ARG A 110 8.09 -0.04 17.59
CA ARG A 110 8.16 -0.29 19.03
C ARG A 110 7.11 0.52 19.79
N LEU A 111 6.98 1.79 19.42
CA LEU A 111 5.97 2.71 19.96
C LEU A 111 4.52 2.28 19.67
N ALA A 112 4.29 1.43 18.66
CA ALA A 112 2.99 0.79 18.37
C ALA A 112 2.33 0.06 19.58
N ARG A 113 3.09 -0.22 20.65
CA ARG A 113 2.59 -0.87 21.88
C ARG A 113 2.28 0.11 23.01
N VAL A 114 2.77 1.36 22.95
CA VAL A 114 2.55 2.39 23.96
C VAL A 114 1.09 2.84 23.91
N ALA A 115 0.48 3.07 25.08
CA ALA A 115 -0.94 3.36 25.19
C ALA A 115 -1.21 4.86 25.33
N GLY A 116 -2.12 5.40 24.53
CA GLY A 116 -2.51 6.81 24.58
C GLY A 116 -1.47 7.77 23.99
N LEU A 117 -0.51 7.26 23.23
CA LEU A 117 0.52 8.06 22.55
C LEU A 117 -0.10 8.77 21.34
N THR A 118 0.18 10.07 21.17
CA THR A 118 -0.08 10.78 19.91
C THR A 118 1.24 10.97 19.16
N VAL A 119 1.36 10.44 17.94
CA VAL A 119 2.53 10.57 17.08
C VAL A 119 2.21 11.51 15.92
N VAL A 120 2.93 12.62 15.84
CA VAL A 120 2.92 13.50 14.67
C VAL A 120 4.10 13.16 13.76
N THR A 121 3.88 12.96 12.46
CA THR A 121 4.95 12.58 11.53
C THR A 121 4.78 13.15 10.13
N ASN A 122 5.91 13.45 9.47
CA ASN A 122 5.94 13.70 8.03
C ASN A 122 6.22 12.43 7.21
N SER A 123 6.48 11.27 7.85
CA SER A 123 6.90 10.06 7.15
C SER A 123 5.74 9.10 6.91
N LEU A 124 5.55 8.70 5.65
CA LEU A 124 4.59 7.67 5.27
C LEU A 124 4.93 6.32 5.92
N LEU A 125 6.21 6.05 6.15
CA LEU A 125 6.70 4.78 6.71
C LEU A 125 6.49 4.67 8.22
N VAL A 126 6.65 5.78 8.95
CA VAL A 126 6.29 5.89 10.38
C VAL A 126 4.78 5.72 10.54
N ALA A 127 4.00 6.41 9.71
CA ALA A 127 2.54 6.26 9.72
C ALA A 127 2.09 4.83 9.36
N GLN A 128 2.71 4.19 8.37
CA GLN A 128 2.44 2.80 8.00
C GLN A 128 2.80 1.81 9.12
N ALA A 129 3.93 2.01 9.81
CA ALA A 129 4.33 1.20 10.96
C ALA A 129 3.34 1.30 12.14
N LEU A 130 2.60 2.40 12.25
CA LEU A 130 1.60 2.67 13.28
C LEU A 130 0.14 2.48 12.81
N ALA A 131 -0.11 2.20 11.52
CA ALA A 131 -1.46 2.18 10.93
C ALA A 131 -2.41 1.09 11.50
N HIS A 132 -1.89 0.13 12.26
CA HIS A 132 -2.66 -0.90 12.95
C HIS A 132 -2.52 -0.83 14.49
N ALA A 133 -1.86 0.22 15.01
CA ALA A 133 -1.66 0.45 16.43
C ALA A 133 -2.90 1.13 17.04
N ASN A 134 -3.94 0.34 17.34
CA ASN A 134 -5.24 0.78 17.91
C ASN A 134 -5.16 1.50 19.29
N ARG A 135 -3.97 1.90 19.75
CA ARG A 135 -3.69 2.62 21.01
C ARG A 135 -2.83 3.87 20.80
N VAL A 136 -2.44 4.16 19.55
CA VAL A 136 -1.63 5.30 19.14
C VAL A 136 -2.45 6.14 18.17
N GLU A 137 -2.59 7.43 18.43
CA GLU A 137 -3.15 8.38 17.48
C GLU A 137 -2.03 8.83 16.52
N VAL A 138 -2.28 8.78 15.21
CA VAL A 138 -1.27 9.14 14.19
C VAL A 138 -1.75 10.35 13.40
N VAL A 139 -1.02 11.46 13.53
CA VAL A 139 -1.26 12.70 12.79
C VAL A 139 -0.18 12.84 11.72
N MET A 140 -0.55 12.69 10.46
CA MET A 140 0.35 13.00 9.35
C MET A 140 0.33 14.50 9.03
N THR A 141 1.49 15.08 8.73
CA THR A 141 1.56 16.43 8.13
C THR A 141 0.92 16.43 6.74
N GLY A 142 0.45 17.58 6.26
CA GLY A 142 0.17 17.77 4.84
C GLY A 142 1.44 17.79 3.97
N GLY A 143 1.30 18.18 2.71
CA GLY A 143 2.42 18.41 1.78
C GLY A 143 2.50 17.43 0.61
N THR A 144 3.65 17.42 -0.07
CA THR A 144 3.91 16.59 -1.27
C THR A 144 4.74 15.37 -0.88
N LEU A 145 4.32 14.17 -1.27
CA LEU A 145 5.10 12.94 -1.03
C LEU A 145 6.35 12.89 -1.92
N ARG A 146 7.50 12.68 -1.27
CA ARG A 146 8.80 12.48 -1.89
C ARG A 146 9.18 11.00 -1.85
N GLY A 147 9.33 10.37 -3.02
CA GLY A 147 9.59 8.92 -3.13
C GLY A 147 11.01 8.47 -2.76
N THR A 148 11.96 9.38 -2.53
CA THR A 148 13.37 9.03 -2.21
C THR A 148 13.55 8.59 -0.75
N ASP A 149 12.81 9.25 0.15
CA ASP A 149 12.84 9.12 1.61
C ASP A 149 11.45 8.81 2.21
N TYR A 150 10.41 8.73 1.37
CA TYR A 150 9.00 8.55 1.74
C TYR A 150 8.50 9.61 2.75
N ALA A 151 9.01 10.83 2.63
CA ALA A 151 8.64 11.98 3.44
C ALA A 151 7.61 12.88 2.72
N LEU A 152 6.72 13.51 3.49
CA LEU A 152 5.86 14.60 3.07
C LEU A 152 6.61 15.93 3.27
N VAL A 153 6.73 16.71 2.20
CA VAL A 153 7.59 17.91 2.17
C VAL A 153 6.92 19.14 1.56
N GLY A 154 7.52 20.31 1.80
CA GLY A 154 7.07 21.61 1.31
C GLY A 154 6.11 22.33 2.27
N SER A 155 5.63 23.51 1.85
CA SER A 155 4.90 24.45 2.72
C SER A 155 3.66 23.88 3.41
N GLY A 156 2.96 22.92 2.79
CA GLY A 156 1.83 22.22 3.43
C GLY A 156 2.25 21.36 4.62
N ALA A 157 3.44 20.76 4.59
CA ALA A 157 4.01 20.02 5.72
C ALA A 157 4.43 21.00 6.83
N GLU A 158 5.17 22.04 6.47
CA GLU A 158 5.65 23.09 7.38
C GLU A 158 4.49 23.80 8.11
N GLN A 159 3.42 24.17 7.39
CA GLN A 159 2.23 24.79 7.97
C GLN A 159 1.46 23.85 8.91
N SER A 160 1.48 22.54 8.65
CA SER A 160 0.85 21.54 9.54
C SER A 160 1.52 21.45 10.92
N LEU A 161 2.75 21.96 11.05
CA LEU A 161 3.54 21.96 12.29
C LEU A 161 3.48 23.31 13.02
N GLN A 162 2.88 24.35 12.42
CA GLN A 162 2.80 25.67 13.05
C GLN A 162 1.79 25.68 14.20
N GLY A 163 2.24 26.09 15.38
CA GLY A 163 1.43 26.10 16.61
C GLY A 163 1.30 24.72 17.29
N LEU A 164 1.86 23.66 16.71
CA LEU A 164 2.05 22.39 17.39
C LEU A 164 3.05 22.57 18.54
N ARG A 165 2.82 21.90 19.67
CA ARG A 165 3.81 21.75 20.73
C ARG A 165 3.78 20.34 21.29
N VAL A 166 4.86 19.59 21.06
CA VAL A 166 5.12 18.25 21.58
C VAL A 166 6.22 18.28 22.63
N SER A 167 6.37 17.22 23.40
CA SER A 167 7.50 17.02 24.31
C SER A 167 8.79 16.79 23.53
N ARG A 168 8.79 15.79 22.63
CA ARG A 168 10.00 15.24 22.00
C ARG A 168 9.90 15.19 20.48
N ALA A 169 11.00 15.51 19.79
CA ALA A 169 11.18 15.25 18.36
C ALA A 169 12.27 14.19 18.14
N PHE A 170 11.91 13.05 17.55
CA PHE A 170 12.82 11.99 17.14
C PHE A 170 13.18 12.15 15.67
N LEU A 171 14.43 12.48 15.37
CA LEU A 171 14.92 12.80 14.02
C LEU A 171 16.10 11.93 13.61
N SER A 172 16.28 11.67 12.31
CA SER A 172 17.43 10.96 11.77
C SER A 172 17.93 11.61 10.49
N GLY A 173 19.24 11.81 10.37
CA GLY A 173 19.87 12.49 9.24
C GLY A 173 20.48 11.54 8.21
N SER A 174 21.14 12.13 7.22
CA SER A 174 22.11 11.44 6.34
C SER A 174 23.56 11.62 6.80
N GLY A 175 23.81 12.49 7.79
CA GLY A 175 25.10 12.69 8.44
C GLY A 175 24.97 13.51 9.72
N LEU A 176 25.93 13.36 10.65
CA LEU A 176 26.01 14.07 11.92
C LEU A 176 27.47 14.42 12.24
N THR A 177 27.77 15.70 12.50
CA THR A 177 29.08 16.16 13.01
C THR A 177 28.93 17.07 14.22
N SER A 178 29.99 17.20 15.02
CA SER A 178 30.08 18.16 16.14
C SER A 178 30.09 19.62 15.67
N ASP A 179 30.64 19.93 14.49
CA ASP A 179 30.66 21.31 13.95
C ASP A 179 29.31 21.79 13.40
N ARG A 180 28.54 20.91 12.74
CA ARG A 180 27.31 21.28 12.01
C ARG A 180 26.04 20.63 12.55
N GLY A 181 26.13 19.64 13.43
CA GLY A 181 24.99 18.89 13.93
C GLY A 181 24.42 17.94 12.86
N LEU A 182 23.11 17.72 12.91
CA LEU A 182 22.44 16.81 11.99
C LEU A 182 22.27 17.44 10.60
N SER A 183 22.53 16.67 9.55
CA SER A 183 22.42 17.13 8.16
C SER A 183 21.70 16.13 7.25
N THR A 184 21.13 16.65 6.16
CA THR A 184 20.58 15.85 5.06
C THR A 184 20.92 16.46 3.68
N ALA A 185 20.83 15.64 2.64
CA ALA A 185 21.18 16.03 1.27
C ALA A 185 20.07 16.81 0.54
N ASN A 186 18.86 16.90 1.11
CA ASN A 186 17.71 17.55 0.47
C ASN A 186 17.20 18.79 1.24
N MET A 187 17.06 19.92 0.53
CA MET A 187 16.60 21.18 1.11
C MET A 187 15.16 21.14 1.64
N LEU A 188 14.26 20.40 0.99
CA LEU A 188 12.84 20.33 1.39
C LEU A 188 12.65 19.45 2.62
N SER A 189 13.32 18.29 2.67
CA SER A 189 13.35 17.46 3.88
C SER A 189 13.96 18.26 5.05
N ALA A 190 15.09 18.96 4.82
CA ALA A 190 15.72 19.82 5.82
C ALA A 190 14.82 20.98 6.31
N SER A 191 13.94 21.51 5.45
CA SER A 191 12.99 22.57 5.81
C SER A 191 11.93 22.04 6.79
N VAL A 192 11.37 20.86 6.50
CA VAL A 192 10.41 20.19 7.39
C VAL A 192 11.08 19.73 8.68
N ASP A 193 12.28 19.14 8.63
CA ASP A 193 13.00 18.69 9.84
C ASP A 193 13.24 19.83 10.83
N ARG A 194 13.52 21.06 10.36
CA ARG A 194 13.60 22.26 11.22
C ARG A 194 12.25 22.64 11.83
N ALA A 195 11.16 22.50 11.09
CA ALA A 195 9.81 22.72 11.62
C ALA A 195 9.41 21.65 12.66
N LEU A 196 9.86 20.39 12.46
CA LEU A 196 9.73 19.31 13.45
C LEU A 196 10.48 19.67 14.74
N VAL A 197 11.74 20.13 14.66
CA VAL A 197 12.52 20.66 15.81
C VAL A 197 11.76 21.77 16.53
N GLN A 198 11.28 22.79 15.80
CA GLN A 198 10.62 23.96 16.37
C GLN A 198 9.32 23.64 17.13
N SER A 199 8.71 22.48 16.87
CA SER A 199 7.52 22.01 17.58
C SER A 199 7.80 21.28 18.90
N ALA A 200 9.04 20.92 19.21
CA ALA A 200 9.40 20.11 20.38
C ALA A 200 10.08 20.90 21.52
N ALA A 201 10.20 20.26 22.69
CA ALA A 201 10.95 20.76 23.85
C ALA A 201 12.30 20.04 24.06
N GLU A 202 12.38 18.75 23.73
CA GLU A 202 13.61 17.93 23.69
C GLU A 202 13.82 17.40 22.26
N VAL A 203 15.04 17.49 21.71
CA VAL A 203 15.37 16.91 20.41
C VAL A 203 16.25 15.68 20.61
N VAL A 204 15.76 14.55 20.12
CA VAL A 204 16.43 13.25 20.18
C VAL A 204 16.86 12.84 18.77
N VAL A 205 18.17 12.86 18.54
CA VAL A 205 18.76 12.43 17.26
C VAL A 205 19.06 10.94 17.32
N LEU A 206 18.58 10.21 16.31
CA LEU A 206 18.82 8.78 16.11
C LEU A 206 19.80 8.61 14.95
N ALA A 207 21.03 8.20 15.23
CA ALA A 207 22.05 8.03 14.20
C ALA A 207 22.92 6.80 14.49
N ASP A 208 23.05 5.92 13.50
CA ASP A 208 24.02 4.82 13.53
C ASP A 208 25.45 5.32 13.27
N HIS A 209 26.46 4.54 13.69
CA HIS A 209 27.88 4.89 13.60
C HIS A 209 28.31 5.40 12.21
N THR A 210 27.73 4.87 11.13
CA THR A 210 28.07 5.23 9.74
C THR A 210 27.80 6.71 9.40
N LYS A 211 26.89 7.35 10.14
CA LYS A 211 26.51 8.76 9.97
C LYS A 211 27.45 9.71 10.72
N LEU A 212 28.16 9.22 11.74
CA LEU A 212 29.01 10.02 12.61
C LEU A 212 30.24 10.51 11.84
N GLY A 213 30.51 11.81 11.95
CA GLY A 213 31.56 12.48 11.16
C GLY A 213 31.26 12.62 9.68
N THR A 214 30.05 12.32 9.22
CA THR A 214 29.63 12.55 7.83
C THR A 214 28.81 13.84 7.75
N ASP A 215 29.13 14.70 6.78
CA ASP A 215 28.42 15.95 6.53
C ASP A 215 27.75 15.93 5.14
N THR A 216 26.62 16.64 5.04
CA THR A 216 25.82 16.76 3.82
C THR A 216 25.31 18.20 3.64
N MET A 217 24.73 18.52 2.48
CA MET A 217 24.53 19.92 2.06
C MET A 217 23.72 20.76 3.07
N PHE A 218 22.61 20.24 3.58
CA PHE A 218 21.65 21.03 4.38
C PHE A 218 21.62 20.57 5.84
N GLN A 219 22.09 21.43 6.75
CA GLN A 219 21.90 21.27 8.19
C GLN A 219 20.40 21.24 8.54
N THR A 220 19.97 20.28 9.34
CA THR A 220 18.59 20.11 9.82
C THR A 220 18.45 20.48 11.29
N VAL A 221 19.44 20.10 12.12
CA VAL A 221 19.51 20.42 13.56
C VAL A 221 20.92 20.91 13.87
N ALA A 222 21.07 22.10 14.45
CA ALA A 222 22.35 22.60 14.92
C ALA A 222 22.75 21.90 16.25
N PRO A 223 24.05 21.75 16.58
CA PRO A 223 24.49 20.95 17.72
C PRO A 223 23.89 21.39 19.06
N ASP A 224 23.76 22.70 19.27
CA ASP A 224 23.19 23.35 20.44
C ASP A 224 21.70 23.06 20.67
N LEU A 225 21.00 22.56 19.64
CA LEU A 225 19.61 22.13 19.72
C LEU A 225 19.47 20.62 19.96
N ILE A 226 20.54 19.83 19.86
CA ILE A 226 20.50 18.37 20.07
C ILE A 226 20.58 18.09 21.57
N THR A 227 19.44 17.80 22.20
CA THR A 227 19.42 17.45 23.62
C THR A 227 19.99 16.06 23.88
N ARG A 228 19.74 15.11 22.98
CA ARG A 228 20.14 13.71 23.11
C ARG A 228 20.56 13.11 21.78
N LEU A 229 21.61 12.31 21.79
CA LEU A 229 22.01 11.42 20.70
C LEU A 229 21.82 9.96 21.14
N VAL A 230 21.13 9.17 20.32
CA VAL A 230 21.05 7.72 20.46
C VAL A 230 21.77 7.08 19.28
N THR A 231 22.81 6.31 19.59
CA THR A 231 23.74 5.67 18.64
C THR A 231 24.08 4.27 19.12
N ASP A 232 24.48 3.39 18.22
CA ASP A 232 25.17 2.15 18.56
C ASP A 232 26.64 2.41 18.92
N GLU A 233 27.34 1.38 19.42
CA GLU A 233 28.74 1.44 19.85
C GLU A 233 29.70 1.30 18.65
N PRO A 234 30.52 2.32 18.30
CA PRO A 234 31.38 2.26 17.12
C PRO A 234 32.42 1.13 17.17
N ALA A 235 32.67 0.49 16.03
CA ALA A 235 33.59 -0.64 15.97
C ALA A 235 35.05 -0.23 16.24
N PRO A 236 35.88 -1.09 16.88
CA PRO A 236 37.30 -0.83 17.08
C PRO A 236 38.04 -0.58 15.75
N GLY A 237 38.42 0.68 15.54
CA GLY A 237 39.00 1.19 14.28
C GLY A 237 38.27 2.39 13.69
N GLU A 238 37.06 2.72 14.17
CA GLU A 238 36.30 3.89 13.72
C GLU A 238 36.60 5.16 14.54
N GLU A 239 37.88 5.53 14.60
CA GLU A 239 38.41 6.67 15.38
C GLU A 239 37.65 7.99 15.12
N ARG A 240 37.19 8.22 13.88
CA ARG A 240 36.38 9.39 13.52
C ARG A 240 35.03 9.40 14.22
N ALA A 241 34.33 8.27 14.29
CA ALA A 241 33.03 8.17 14.96
C ALA A 241 33.19 8.40 16.47
N ALA A 242 34.19 7.78 17.09
CA ALA A 242 34.52 8.00 18.51
C ALA A 242 34.89 9.47 18.82
N THR A 243 35.65 10.13 17.93
CA THR A 243 36.04 11.54 18.08
C THR A 243 34.83 12.48 18.03
N GLU A 244 33.91 12.24 17.09
CA GLU A 244 32.69 13.05 16.93
C GLU A 244 31.70 12.83 18.08
N LEU A 245 31.62 11.62 18.65
CA LEU A 245 30.89 11.38 19.90
C LEU A 245 31.49 12.18 21.07
N GLN A 246 32.81 12.14 21.27
CA GLN A 246 33.43 12.91 22.34
C GLN A 246 33.18 14.42 22.17
N ALA A 247 33.35 14.95 20.96
CA ALA A 247 33.12 16.38 20.68
C ALA A 247 31.65 16.80 20.88
N LEU A 248 30.66 15.94 20.57
CA LEU A 248 29.25 16.19 20.88
C LEU A 248 28.97 16.13 22.40
N ALA A 249 29.61 15.21 23.13
CA ALA A 249 29.50 15.14 24.59
C ALA A 249 30.12 16.37 25.28
N ASP A 250 31.26 16.86 24.78
CA ASP A 250 31.94 18.07 25.27
C ASP A 250 31.10 19.34 25.01
N GLN A 251 30.25 19.35 23.99
CA GLN A 251 29.24 20.39 23.73
C GLN A 251 27.97 20.26 24.60
N GLY A 252 27.85 19.19 25.40
CA GLY A 252 26.73 18.98 26.33
C GLY A 252 25.62 18.07 25.81
N VAL A 253 25.77 17.42 24.65
CA VAL A 253 24.77 16.48 24.12
C VAL A 253 24.73 15.20 24.97
N HIS A 254 23.56 14.79 25.44
CA HIS A 254 23.43 13.53 26.17
C HIS A 254 23.52 12.32 25.24
N ILE A 255 24.65 11.62 25.25
CA ILE A 255 24.86 10.41 24.44
C ILE A 255 24.31 9.17 25.16
N SER A 256 23.55 8.36 24.43
CA SER A 256 22.92 7.12 24.88
C SER A 256 23.33 5.98 23.94
N LEU A 257 24.19 5.07 24.40
CA LEU A 257 24.73 3.97 23.61
C LEU A 257 23.81 2.74 23.64
N ALA A 258 23.38 2.29 22.46
CA ALA A 258 22.57 1.10 22.27
C ALA A 258 23.48 -0.14 22.15
N GLY A 259 23.41 -1.02 23.16
CA GLY A 259 24.20 -2.26 23.17
C GLY A 259 23.74 -3.31 22.14
N PRO A 260 24.62 -4.23 21.73
CA PRO A 260 24.32 -5.24 20.71
C PRO A 260 23.21 -6.19 21.17
N HIS A 261 22.04 -6.12 20.53
CA HIS A 261 20.90 -6.96 20.85
C HIS A 261 21.10 -8.38 20.30
N ALA A 262 20.98 -9.40 21.15
CA ALA A 262 20.92 -10.79 20.69
C ALA A 262 19.67 -10.99 19.82
N PRO A 263 19.76 -11.67 18.66
CA PRO A 263 18.65 -11.73 17.70
C PRO A 263 17.36 -12.27 18.33
N ALA A 264 16.26 -11.56 18.10
CA ALA A 264 14.98 -11.83 18.75
C ALA A 264 14.59 -13.31 18.65
N PRO A 265 14.13 -13.94 19.75
CA PRO A 265 13.85 -15.38 19.75
C PRO A 265 12.74 -15.67 18.74
N ARG A 266 13.10 -16.43 17.69
CA ARG A 266 12.17 -16.87 16.64
C ARG A 266 10.86 -17.36 17.28
N PRO A 267 9.69 -16.94 16.78
CA PRO A 267 8.42 -17.36 17.36
C PRO A 267 8.38 -18.88 17.39
N ARG A 268 8.32 -19.46 18.58
CA ARG A 268 8.34 -20.92 18.75
C ARG A 268 7.15 -21.48 17.99
N THR A 269 7.42 -22.20 16.90
CA THR A 269 6.44 -23.04 16.24
C THR A 269 5.80 -23.92 17.30
N ARG A 270 4.51 -23.69 17.57
CA ARG A 270 3.73 -24.64 18.35
C ARG A 270 3.63 -25.89 17.49
N ASP A 271 4.45 -26.89 17.79
CA ASP A 271 4.25 -28.24 17.27
C ASP A 271 2.84 -28.69 17.66
N VAL A 272 1.91 -28.61 16.70
CA VAL A 272 0.57 -29.19 16.83
C VAL A 272 0.75 -30.71 16.68
N GLY A 273 1.26 -31.32 17.75
CA GLY A 273 1.60 -32.73 17.81
C GLY A 273 0.39 -33.59 17.48
N LEU A 274 0.45 -34.29 16.34
CA LEU A 274 -0.56 -35.26 15.91
C LEU A 274 -0.77 -36.30 17.03
N PRO A 275 -2.03 -36.53 17.47
CA PRO A 275 -2.29 -37.40 18.60
C PRO A 275 -2.12 -38.87 18.21
N GLY A 276 -1.05 -39.53 18.69
CA GLY A 276 -0.99 -41.00 18.65
C GLY A 276 0.35 -41.69 18.41
N GLN A 277 1.46 -41.27 19.03
CA GLN A 277 2.62 -42.18 19.19
C GLN A 277 3.13 -42.19 20.64
N ARG A 278 3.14 -43.37 21.26
CA ARG A 278 3.73 -43.59 22.58
C ARG A 278 5.25 -43.64 22.46
N ARG A 279 5.98 -42.72 23.10
CA ARG A 279 7.41 -42.88 23.37
C ARG A 279 7.62 -43.54 24.74
N ALA A 280 8.57 -44.46 24.82
CA ALA A 280 8.95 -45.13 26.07
C ALA A 280 9.76 -44.19 26.98
N GLN A 281 9.69 -44.42 28.30
CA GLN A 281 10.48 -43.69 29.29
C GLN A 281 11.89 -44.28 29.43
N PRO A 282 12.96 -43.47 29.55
CA PRO A 282 14.27 -43.91 30.03
C PRO A 282 14.26 -44.14 31.56
N PRO A 283 15.16 -44.98 32.11
CA PRO A 283 15.20 -45.30 33.54
C PRO A 283 15.80 -44.17 34.39
N THR A 284 15.30 -44.03 35.63
CA THR A 284 15.81 -43.12 36.66
C THR A 284 17.09 -43.65 37.31
N ARG A 285 17.98 -42.74 37.72
CA ARG A 285 19.14 -43.05 38.59
C ARG A 285 18.78 -42.81 40.07
N PRO A 286 19.34 -43.57 41.02
CA PRO A 286 19.07 -43.40 42.45
C PRO A 286 19.88 -42.25 43.07
N HIS A 287 19.34 -41.64 44.13
CA HIS A 287 20.07 -40.73 45.00
C HIS A 287 20.72 -41.49 46.16
N THR A 288 21.94 -41.09 46.54
CA THR A 288 22.61 -41.47 47.79
C THR A 288 22.41 -40.40 48.87
N ALA A 289 22.44 -40.80 50.15
CA ALA A 289 22.22 -39.92 51.30
C ALA A 289 23.36 -40.04 52.34
N PRO A 290 23.66 -38.97 53.10
CA PRO A 290 24.53 -39.01 54.28
C PRO A 290 23.76 -39.39 55.58
N PRO A 291 24.47 -39.71 56.70
CA PRO A 291 23.94 -40.52 57.82
C PRO A 291 23.71 -39.68 59.14
N PRO A 292 23.33 -40.26 60.31
CA PRO A 292 22.32 -39.63 61.19
C PRO A 292 22.67 -39.45 62.69
N GLY A 293 21.75 -38.82 63.46
CA GLY A 293 21.46 -39.20 64.86
C GLY A 293 21.35 -38.08 65.93
N HIS A 294 20.33 -38.21 66.82
CA HIS A 294 20.14 -37.54 68.13
C HIS A 294 19.88 -35.99 68.11
N GLY A 295 19.13 -35.35 69.03
CA GLY A 295 18.23 -35.77 70.13
C GLY A 295 18.01 -34.60 71.16
N GLU A 296 16.86 -34.36 71.82
CA GLU A 296 15.53 -34.99 71.70
C GLU A 296 14.31 -34.05 71.97
N ARG A 297 14.23 -33.23 73.04
CA ARG A 297 12.95 -32.62 73.53
C ARG A 297 13.01 -31.23 74.20
N ASP A 298 11.80 -30.62 74.33
CA ASP A 298 11.32 -29.71 75.40
C ASP A 298 11.95 -28.29 75.52
N GLU A 299 11.32 -27.24 76.08
CA GLU A 299 10.01 -27.06 76.76
C GLU A 299 9.50 -25.57 76.72
N ARG A 300 8.17 -25.32 76.74
CA ARG A 300 7.48 -24.03 77.15
C ARG A 300 7.83 -22.74 76.34
N ALA A 301 7.17 -21.57 76.38
CA ALA A 301 5.82 -21.03 76.69
C ALA A 301 5.76 -19.58 76.07
N GLY A 302 4.68 -18.79 75.98
CA GLY A 302 3.25 -18.91 76.32
C GLY A 302 2.62 -17.53 76.67
N ARG A 303 1.34 -17.26 76.29
CA ARG A 303 0.59 -15.97 76.34
C ARG A 303 0.97 -14.94 75.25
N GLY A 304 0.10 -13.99 74.82
CA GLY A 304 -1.35 -13.83 75.05
C GLY A 304 -1.88 -12.38 74.91
N GLY A 305 -3.10 -12.19 74.39
CA GLY A 305 -3.79 -10.88 74.22
C GLY A 305 -3.51 -10.18 72.88
N THR A 306 -4.42 -9.66 72.05
CA THR A 306 -5.86 -9.24 72.08
C THR A 306 -6.20 -7.87 72.71
N GLY A 307 -6.91 -7.02 71.94
CA GLY A 307 -7.69 -5.87 72.43
C GLY A 307 -7.37 -4.52 71.76
N GLY A 308 -8.33 -3.92 71.03
CA GLY A 308 -8.20 -2.55 70.51
C GLY A 308 -9.13 -2.21 69.34
N ALA A 309 -10.36 -1.77 69.62
CA ALA A 309 -11.31 -1.29 68.60
C ALA A 309 -12.16 -0.12 69.12
N ARG A 310 -12.33 0.95 68.31
CA ARG A 310 -13.43 1.93 68.43
C ARG A 310 -13.51 2.88 67.21
N GLN A 311 -14.74 3.12 66.75
CA GLN A 311 -15.40 4.39 66.36
C GLN A 311 -14.62 5.48 65.58
N GLY A 312 -15.19 6.17 64.58
CA GLY A 312 -16.51 6.05 63.95
C GLY A 312 -17.09 7.39 63.44
N GLY A 313 -17.80 7.37 62.31
CA GLY A 313 -18.50 8.54 61.71
C GLY A 313 -17.61 9.54 60.96
N GLY A 314 -18.12 10.40 60.07
CA GLY A 314 -19.46 10.43 59.47
C GLY A 314 -19.79 11.73 58.71
N ARG A 315 -20.60 11.61 57.64
CA ARG A 315 -21.26 12.67 56.83
C ARG A 315 -20.38 13.62 55.98
N ALA A 316 -20.91 13.96 54.79
CA ALA A 316 -20.52 15.11 53.97
C ALA A 316 -21.30 16.38 54.41
N PRO A 317 -21.06 17.56 53.78
CA PRO A 317 -21.90 17.90 52.62
C PRO A 317 -21.17 18.65 51.48
N ALA A 318 -21.87 18.84 50.36
CA ALA A 318 -21.50 19.78 49.31
C ALA A 318 -22.25 21.12 49.47
N VAL A 319 -21.67 22.23 48.99
CA VAL A 319 -22.30 23.57 48.96
C VAL A 319 -22.01 24.27 47.62
N THR A 320 -22.91 25.18 47.23
CA THR A 320 -23.03 25.89 45.95
C THR A 320 -22.00 27.00 45.72
N GLY A 321 -21.86 27.44 44.46
CA GLY A 321 -20.99 28.55 44.07
C GLY A 321 -21.70 29.88 43.70
N THR A 322 -20.87 30.88 43.41
CA THR A 322 -21.12 32.24 42.86
C THR A 322 -19.80 32.72 42.22
N GLY A 323 -19.68 33.73 41.35
CA GLY A 323 -20.66 34.63 40.73
C GLY A 323 -20.06 36.03 40.46
N VAL A 324 -20.04 36.46 39.19
CA VAL A 324 -19.93 37.88 38.73
C VAL A 324 -18.61 38.68 38.99
N ARG A 325 -17.83 38.98 37.92
CA ARG A 325 -17.63 40.35 37.34
C ARG A 325 -16.69 40.35 36.11
N ALA A 326 -16.55 41.49 35.44
CA ALA A 326 -15.77 41.66 34.20
C ALA A 326 -15.19 43.09 34.03
N ARG A 327 -14.30 43.28 33.02
CA ARG A 327 -13.61 44.52 32.56
C ARG A 327 -12.41 44.98 33.41
N PRO A 328 -11.52 45.87 32.90
CA PRO A 328 -11.38 46.42 31.53
C PRO A 328 -9.98 46.23 30.88
N CYS A 329 -9.85 46.70 29.63
CA CYS A 329 -8.58 46.84 28.89
C CYS A 329 -8.16 48.33 28.80
N PRO A 330 -6.86 48.68 28.89
CA PRO A 330 -6.33 50.04 28.67
C PRO A 330 -6.01 50.34 27.18
N ARG A 331 -6.02 51.62 26.77
CA ARG A 331 -5.79 52.03 25.36
C ARG A 331 -5.31 53.50 25.24
N ARG A 332 -4.60 53.82 24.14
CA ARG A 332 -4.01 55.15 23.73
C ARG A 332 -2.65 55.48 24.42
N GLY A 333 -1.77 56.30 23.84
CA GLY A 333 -1.67 56.95 22.51
C GLY A 333 -0.22 56.83 21.97
N THR A 334 0.27 57.46 20.90
CA THR A 334 -0.16 58.57 20.01
C THR A 334 0.30 58.23 18.56
N ALA A 335 -0.42 58.44 17.46
CA ALA A 335 -1.06 59.65 16.91
C ALA A 335 -0.11 60.60 16.15
N GLU A 336 0.02 60.39 14.82
CA GLU A 336 0.29 61.45 13.84
C GLU A 336 -0.35 61.11 12.47
N ALA A 337 -0.54 62.13 11.62
CA ALA A 337 -1.33 62.15 10.37
C ALA A 337 -0.92 63.44 9.58
N PRO A 338 -1.38 63.78 8.33
CA PRO A 338 -2.65 63.37 7.70
C PRO A 338 -2.70 63.30 6.13
N ARG A 339 -3.94 63.14 5.60
CA ARG A 339 -4.44 63.38 4.21
C ARG A 339 -4.11 62.30 3.15
N GLY A 340 -5.09 61.83 2.36
CA GLY A 340 -6.54 62.05 2.49
C GLY A 340 -7.42 61.51 1.34
N CYS A 341 -8.70 61.32 1.68
CA CYS A 341 -9.88 61.11 0.80
C CYS A 341 -9.98 59.77 0.04
N CYS A 342 -11.09 59.00 0.03
CA CYS A 342 -12.55 59.29 -0.08
C CYS A 342 -13.00 59.62 -1.53
N TRP A 343 -14.15 59.15 -2.05
CA TRP A 343 -15.31 58.45 -1.44
C TRP A 343 -16.22 57.81 -2.51
N GLY A 344 -16.98 56.76 -2.14
CA GLY A 344 -18.36 56.52 -2.62
C GLY A 344 -18.63 55.96 -4.04
N PRO A 345 -19.85 55.44 -4.32
CA PRO A 345 -20.23 54.86 -5.62
C PRO A 345 -21.40 55.59 -6.34
N SER A 346 -21.51 55.43 -7.66
CA SER A 346 -22.78 55.44 -8.45
C SER A 346 -22.54 55.29 -9.96
N GLY A 347 -23.57 54.88 -10.71
CA GLY A 347 -23.69 55.15 -12.15
C GLY A 347 -23.72 53.92 -13.07
N ALA A 348 -24.81 53.76 -13.81
CA ALA A 348 -24.92 52.88 -14.98
C ALA A 348 -25.40 53.71 -16.18
N LEU A 349 -25.03 53.35 -17.42
CA LEU A 349 -25.81 53.68 -18.62
C LEU A 349 -25.37 52.91 -19.89
N ALA A 350 -26.38 52.68 -20.74
CA ALA A 350 -26.47 52.18 -22.12
C ALA A 350 -25.23 52.09 -23.05
N GLY A 351 -25.30 51.14 -24.01
CA GLY A 351 -24.47 51.14 -25.22
C GLY A 351 -24.66 49.93 -26.15
N SER A 352 -25.58 50.01 -27.12
CA SER A 352 -25.71 49.02 -28.22
C SER A 352 -25.37 49.65 -29.57
N PRO A 353 -24.93 48.84 -30.56
CA PRO A 353 -25.57 48.95 -31.88
C PRO A 353 -25.78 47.61 -32.62
N ARG A 354 -26.64 47.64 -33.65
CA ARG A 354 -26.92 46.52 -34.58
C ARG A 354 -26.23 46.72 -35.94
N ARG A 355 -25.86 45.61 -36.62
CA ARG A 355 -25.86 45.35 -38.09
C ARG A 355 -25.30 43.92 -38.33
N ALA A 356 -25.67 43.14 -39.35
CA ALA A 356 -26.75 43.23 -40.36
C ALA A 356 -27.16 41.82 -40.86
N LEU A 357 -28.27 41.71 -41.60
CA LEU A 357 -28.75 40.53 -42.32
C LEU A 357 -28.43 40.64 -43.83
N PRO A 358 -28.32 39.53 -44.59
CA PRO A 358 -29.49 38.94 -45.27
C PRO A 358 -29.54 37.39 -45.21
N GLY A 359 -30.66 36.71 -45.49
CA GLY A 359 -32.04 37.17 -45.75
C GLY A 359 -32.96 36.03 -46.22
N ARG A 360 -34.29 36.30 -46.29
CA ARG A 360 -35.39 35.71 -47.14
C ARG A 360 -35.38 34.20 -47.49
N THR A 361 -36.50 33.46 -47.47
CA THR A 361 -37.89 33.82 -47.85
C THR A 361 -38.99 33.09 -47.05
N ASP A 362 -40.17 33.74 -46.95
CA ASP A 362 -41.56 33.27 -47.19
C ASP A 362 -41.89 31.75 -47.06
N SER A 363 -43.00 31.28 -46.48
CA SER A 363 -44.34 31.83 -46.14
C SER A 363 -44.98 30.98 -44.99
N GLY A 364 -46.18 31.19 -44.44
CA GLY A 364 -47.31 32.09 -44.73
C GLY A 364 -48.42 32.01 -43.64
N THR A 365 -49.52 32.76 -43.81
CA THR A 365 -50.68 32.97 -42.90
C THR A 365 -51.52 31.68 -42.59
N ALA A 366 -52.42 31.59 -41.59
CA ALA A 366 -53.32 32.63 -41.06
C ALA A 366 -53.98 32.39 -39.65
N ARG A 367 -54.24 33.52 -38.96
CA ARG A 367 -55.43 33.94 -38.16
C ARG A 367 -56.22 32.97 -37.23
N CYS A 368 -56.35 33.39 -35.97
CA CYS A 368 -57.55 33.18 -35.11
C CYS A 368 -58.64 34.25 -35.41
N PRO A 369 -59.89 34.10 -34.93
CA PRO A 369 -60.31 34.42 -33.53
C PRO A 369 -61.07 33.23 -32.87
N GLY A 370 -61.35 33.12 -31.56
CA GLY A 370 -62.03 34.05 -30.61
C GLY A 370 -63.54 33.73 -30.54
N ALA A 371 -64.30 33.87 -29.44
CA ALA A 371 -64.02 34.19 -28.03
C ALA A 371 -65.29 33.91 -27.17
N SER A 372 -65.21 33.98 -25.83
CA SER A 372 -66.36 33.97 -24.87
C SER A 372 -67.17 32.64 -24.80
N SER A 373 -68.03 32.34 -23.80
CA SER A 373 -68.13 32.67 -22.36
C SER A 373 -69.19 31.73 -21.73
N GLY A 374 -69.21 31.56 -20.40
CA GLY A 374 -70.32 30.95 -19.68
C GLY A 374 -69.93 30.01 -18.55
N ALA A 375 -70.35 30.34 -17.32
CA ALA A 375 -70.23 29.47 -16.15
C ALA A 375 -71.59 29.40 -15.42
N VAL A 376 -72.15 28.21 -15.27
CA VAL A 376 -73.31 27.93 -14.42
C VAL A 376 -73.14 26.55 -13.79
N VAL A 377 -73.46 26.43 -12.50
CA VAL A 377 -73.57 25.18 -11.73
C VAL A 377 -74.83 25.31 -10.88
N PRO A 378 -75.70 24.29 -10.86
CA PRO A 378 -76.03 23.68 -9.58
C PRO A 378 -76.12 22.15 -9.61
N SER A 379 -76.10 21.58 -8.41
CA SER A 379 -76.11 20.16 -8.07
C SER A 379 -77.45 19.44 -8.27
N SER A 380 -77.40 18.14 -8.59
CA SER A 380 -78.10 17.12 -7.79
C SER A 380 -77.51 15.71 -8.01
N SER A 381 -77.33 14.97 -6.92
CA SER A 381 -77.09 13.52 -6.89
C SER A 381 -78.35 12.85 -6.30
N PRO A 382 -78.50 11.50 -6.29
CA PRO A 382 -77.62 10.46 -6.84
C PRO A 382 -78.34 9.51 -7.83
N HIS A 383 -77.61 8.62 -8.51
CA HIS A 383 -77.78 7.18 -8.32
C HIS A 383 -76.66 6.36 -9.00
N THR A 384 -76.51 5.14 -8.51
CA THR A 384 -75.62 4.04 -8.95
C THR A 384 -75.64 3.74 -10.45
N GLU A 385 -74.45 3.66 -11.08
CA GLU A 385 -74.18 2.68 -12.13
C GLU A 385 -72.68 2.34 -12.22
N GLU A 386 -72.33 1.23 -12.88
CA GLU A 386 -71.02 0.59 -12.76
C GLU A 386 -69.92 1.27 -13.59
N ARG A 387 -68.71 1.41 -13.02
CA ARG A 387 -67.59 2.09 -13.68
C ARG A 387 -66.88 1.19 -14.69
N SER A 388 -67.51 0.99 -15.85
CA SER A 388 -66.97 0.31 -17.03
C SER A 388 -65.77 1.06 -17.64
N MET A 389 -64.60 0.95 -17.00
CA MET A 389 -63.33 1.44 -17.53
C MET A 389 -62.92 0.59 -18.74
N SER A 390 -63.33 1.05 -19.92
CA SER A 390 -62.91 0.51 -21.21
C SER A 390 -61.39 0.57 -21.34
N PHE A 391 -60.74 -0.59 -21.19
CA PHE A 391 -59.30 -0.71 -21.32
C PHE A 391 -58.95 -0.66 -22.81
N ALA A 392 -58.29 0.42 -23.24
CA ALA A 392 -57.84 0.54 -24.62
C ALA A 392 -56.89 -0.62 -24.96
N LEU A 393 -57.22 -1.39 -26.00
CA LEU A 393 -56.38 -2.47 -26.50
C LEU A 393 -55.00 -1.90 -26.89
N PRO A 394 -53.89 -2.40 -26.32
CA PRO A 394 -52.56 -2.02 -26.76
C PRO A 394 -52.39 -2.35 -28.25
N GLY A 395 -51.88 -1.40 -29.02
CA GLY A 395 -51.68 -1.56 -30.46
C GLY A 395 -50.82 -2.79 -30.77
N SER A 396 -51.13 -3.45 -31.90
CA SER A 396 -50.55 -4.72 -32.36
C SER A 396 -49.10 -4.93 -31.92
N ALA A 397 -48.88 -5.83 -30.95
CA ALA A 397 -47.55 -6.17 -30.48
C ALA A 397 -46.73 -6.72 -31.66
N ALA A 398 -45.70 -5.98 -32.07
CA ALA A 398 -44.79 -6.41 -33.11
C ALA A 398 -44.13 -7.72 -32.66
N ALA A 399 -44.21 -8.76 -33.51
CA ALA A 399 -43.71 -10.09 -33.18
C ALA A 399 -42.25 -10.02 -32.68
N PRO A 400 -41.90 -10.71 -31.57
CA PRO A 400 -40.63 -10.55 -30.90
C PRO A 400 -39.47 -10.88 -31.84
N ARG A 401 -38.63 -9.88 -32.13
CA ARG A 401 -37.55 -10.00 -33.11
C ARG A 401 -36.33 -10.65 -32.47
N PHE A 402 -36.03 -11.88 -32.88
CA PHE A 402 -34.81 -12.57 -32.47
C PHE A 402 -33.54 -11.80 -32.87
N ALA A 403 -32.60 -11.67 -31.93
CA ALA A 403 -31.30 -11.06 -32.16
C ALA A 403 -30.37 -12.03 -32.92
N ARG A 404 -29.74 -11.55 -34.00
CA ARG A 404 -28.77 -12.36 -34.78
C ARG A 404 -27.48 -12.55 -33.98
N VAL A 405 -27.25 -13.76 -33.48
CA VAL A 405 -26.11 -14.10 -32.60
C VAL A 405 -24.85 -14.57 -33.34
N ALA A 406 -24.93 -15.09 -34.58
CA ALA A 406 -23.73 -15.45 -35.35
C ALA A 406 -22.63 -14.37 -35.44
N PRO A 407 -22.90 -13.05 -35.63
CA PRO A 407 -21.86 -12.04 -35.69
C PRO A 407 -21.08 -11.87 -34.38
N SER A 408 -21.78 -11.81 -33.23
CA SER A 408 -21.13 -11.70 -31.92
C SER A 408 -20.40 -12.99 -31.54
N ALA A 409 -20.98 -14.15 -31.86
CA ALA A 409 -20.33 -15.45 -31.67
C ALA A 409 -19.03 -15.59 -32.48
N ARG A 410 -18.99 -15.12 -33.75
CA ARG A 410 -17.78 -15.13 -34.58
C ARG A 410 -16.68 -14.22 -34.02
N PHE A 411 -17.04 -13.01 -33.59
CA PHE A 411 -16.11 -12.09 -32.94
C PHE A 411 -15.54 -12.70 -31.65
N LEU A 412 -16.40 -13.26 -30.80
CA LEU A 412 -16.01 -13.90 -29.54
C LEU A 412 -15.12 -15.13 -29.73
N VAL A 413 -15.40 -15.98 -30.71
CA VAL A 413 -14.52 -17.12 -31.05
C VAL A 413 -13.16 -16.64 -31.56
N GLY A 414 -13.10 -15.54 -32.31
CA GLY A 414 -11.84 -14.90 -32.69
C GLY A 414 -11.06 -14.36 -31.48
N ALA A 415 -11.74 -13.67 -30.55
CA ALA A 415 -11.13 -13.16 -29.33
C ALA A 415 -10.62 -14.28 -28.41
N LEU A 416 -11.40 -15.35 -28.21
CA LEU A 416 -10.98 -16.55 -27.47
C LEU A 416 -9.77 -17.24 -28.14
N GLY A 417 -9.75 -17.32 -29.47
CA GLY A 417 -8.60 -17.83 -30.22
C GLY A 417 -7.34 -16.98 -30.02
N ALA A 418 -7.48 -15.65 -29.97
CA ALA A 418 -6.39 -14.73 -29.66
C ALA A 418 -5.89 -14.88 -28.22
N VAL A 419 -6.78 -15.07 -27.23
CA VAL A 419 -6.39 -15.37 -25.83
C VAL A 419 -5.63 -16.69 -25.75
N VAL A 420 -6.10 -17.76 -26.41
CA VAL A 420 -5.39 -19.05 -26.47
C VAL A 420 -4.00 -18.89 -27.10
N LEU A 421 -3.88 -18.17 -28.21
CA LEU A 421 -2.59 -17.93 -28.86
C LEU A 421 -1.64 -17.12 -27.95
N ALA A 422 -2.12 -16.05 -27.31
CA ALA A 422 -1.31 -15.22 -26.42
C ALA A 422 -0.78 -16.02 -25.22
N ARG A 423 -1.65 -16.83 -24.57
CA ARG A 423 -1.26 -17.72 -23.46
C ARG A 423 -0.28 -18.81 -23.90
N LEU A 424 -0.44 -19.40 -25.09
CA LEU A 424 0.53 -20.35 -25.62
C LEU A 424 1.89 -19.71 -25.94
N VAL A 425 1.92 -18.45 -26.40
CA VAL A 425 3.17 -17.71 -26.60
C VAL A 425 3.84 -17.35 -25.27
N LEU A 426 3.07 -16.93 -24.25
CA LEU A 426 3.57 -16.72 -22.88
C LEU A 426 4.15 -18.00 -22.29
N LEU A 427 3.43 -19.12 -22.33
CA LEU A 427 3.89 -20.41 -21.81
C LEU A 427 5.18 -20.89 -22.51
N VAL A 428 5.34 -20.65 -23.82
CA VAL A 428 6.61 -20.92 -24.53
C VAL A 428 7.73 -19.95 -24.11
N TRP A 429 7.40 -18.70 -23.77
CA TRP A 429 8.35 -17.71 -23.25
C TRP A 429 8.82 -18.05 -21.83
N GLU A 430 7.90 -18.45 -20.95
CA GLU A 430 8.16 -18.93 -19.59
C GLU A 430 9.05 -20.17 -19.59
N LEU A 431 8.74 -21.17 -20.43
CA LEU A 431 9.61 -22.33 -20.61
C LEU A 431 11.03 -21.95 -21.09
N ARG A 432 11.16 -20.92 -21.92
CA ARG A 432 12.48 -20.38 -22.35
C ARG A 432 13.21 -19.63 -21.24
N LEU A 433 12.50 -18.86 -20.41
CA LEU A 433 13.08 -18.18 -19.24
C LEU A 433 13.61 -19.21 -18.23
N HIS A 434 12.87 -20.29 -17.98
CA HIS A 434 13.27 -21.35 -17.06
C HIS A 434 14.41 -22.24 -17.61
N ALA A 435 14.43 -22.49 -18.93
CA ALA A 435 15.50 -23.24 -19.59
C ALA A 435 16.76 -22.40 -19.90
N GLY A 436 16.70 -21.08 -19.71
CA GLY A 436 17.84 -20.18 -19.90
C GLY A 436 18.92 -20.37 -18.84
N PRO A 437 20.16 -19.91 -19.09
CA PRO A 437 21.19 -19.86 -18.06
C PRO A 437 20.69 -19.03 -16.88
N ARG A 438 20.64 -19.62 -15.68
CA ARG A 438 20.26 -18.87 -14.46
C ARG A 438 21.19 -17.65 -14.34
N PRO A 439 20.66 -16.43 -14.13
CA PRO A 439 21.52 -15.32 -13.79
C PRO A 439 22.30 -15.66 -12.51
N PRO A 440 23.57 -15.25 -12.38
CA PRO A 440 24.31 -15.47 -11.15
C PRO A 440 23.52 -14.85 -9.99
N ALA A 441 23.28 -15.64 -8.94
CA ALA A 441 22.54 -15.17 -7.77
C ALA A 441 23.18 -13.90 -7.20
N PRO A 442 22.39 -12.96 -6.65
CA PRO A 442 22.96 -11.86 -5.87
C PRO A 442 23.88 -12.45 -4.78
N PRO A 443 25.14 -12.01 -4.66
CA PRO A 443 26.03 -12.52 -3.64
C PRO A 443 25.48 -12.18 -2.25
N GLY A 444 25.25 -13.20 -1.42
CA GLY A 444 24.89 -13.13 0.00
C GLY A 444 23.49 -12.59 0.29
N ASP A 445 23.26 -11.33 -0.09
CA ASP A 445 22.46 -10.40 0.69
C ASP A 445 21.18 -9.99 -0.06
N ALA A 446 20.45 -10.98 -0.57
CA ALA A 446 19.23 -10.82 -1.37
C ALA A 446 17.98 -10.40 -0.54
N ASP A 447 18.19 -9.63 0.53
CA ASP A 447 17.18 -8.72 1.09
C ASP A 447 17.35 -7.30 0.52
N GLU A 448 18.56 -6.90 0.08
CA GLU A 448 18.79 -5.55 -0.47
C GLU A 448 17.94 -5.30 -1.71
N GLY A 449 16.98 -4.39 -1.60
CA GLY A 449 16.00 -4.00 -2.64
C GLY A 449 16.57 -3.31 -3.90
N TYR A 450 17.71 -3.76 -4.41
CA TYR A 450 18.13 -3.54 -5.79
C TYR A 450 17.18 -4.29 -6.74
N HIS A 451 16.16 -3.60 -7.24
CA HIS A 451 15.54 -4.02 -8.49
C HIS A 451 16.63 -4.12 -9.58
N ARG A 452 17.01 -5.35 -9.90
CA ARG A 452 17.88 -5.67 -11.04
C ARG A 452 17.28 -5.03 -12.27
N VAL A 453 18.08 -4.27 -13.04
CA VAL A 453 17.66 -3.76 -14.35
C VAL A 453 17.15 -4.96 -15.16
N PRO A 454 15.87 -4.98 -15.56
CA PRO A 454 15.30 -6.16 -16.20
C PRO A 454 16.09 -6.54 -17.44
N THR A 455 16.30 -7.83 -17.68
CA THR A 455 16.84 -8.25 -18.98
C THR A 455 15.85 -7.92 -20.09
N GLY A 456 16.30 -7.75 -21.33
CA GLY A 456 15.39 -7.51 -22.45
C GLY A 456 14.33 -8.62 -22.64
N LEU A 457 14.58 -9.82 -22.11
CA LEU A 457 13.61 -10.93 -22.07
C LEU A 457 12.53 -10.72 -20.97
N GLU A 458 12.92 -10.13 -19.84
CA GLU A 458 12.02 -9.76 -18.73
C GLU A 458 11.18 -8.52 -19.10
N GLU A 459 11.75 -7.52 -19.78
CA GLU A 459 10.97 -6.39 -20.34
C GLU A 459 9.94 -6.87 -21.38
N GLN A 460 10.36 -7.72 -22.34
CA GLN A 460 9.47 -8.29 -23.35
C GLN A 460 8.33 -9.11 -22.73
N TYR A 461 8.59 -9.83 -21.64
CA TYR A 461 7.56 -10.53 -20.86
C TYR A 461 6.52 -9.57 -20.25
N HIS A 462 6.94 -8.42 -19.70
CA HIS A 462 5.99 -7.42 -19.17
C HIS A 462 5.08 -6.83 -20.27
N TYR A 463 5.62 -6.49 -21.44
CA TYR A 463 4.81 -6.02 -22.58
C TYR A 463 3.84 -7.10 -23.08
N LEU A 464 4.27 -8.36 -23.15
CA LEU A 464 3.44 -9.50 -23.58
C LEU A 464 2.33 -9.83 -22.56
N GLY A 465 2.61 -9.71 -21.26
CA GLY A 465 1.63 -9.82 -20.20
C GLY A 465 0.56 -8.73 -20.29
N LEU A 466 0.96 -7.47 -20.49
CA LEU A 466 0.02 -6.34 -20.65
C LEU A 466 -0.85 -6.48 -21.90
N LEU A 467 -0.29 -6.94 -23.03
CA LEU A 467 -1.05 -7.28 -24.24
C LEU A 467 -2.06 -8.42 -23.98
N THR A 468 -1.70 -9.39 -23.14
CA THR A 468 -2.59 -10.52 -22.78
C THR A 468 -3.76 -10.05 -21.89
N ILE A 469 -3.51 -9.12 -20.95
CA ILE A 469 -4.56 -8.48 -20.14
C ILE A 469 -5.54 -7.70 -21.03
N LEU A 470 -5.04 -6.87 -21.97
CA LEU A 470 -5.88 -6.13 -22.92
C LEU A 470 -6.73 -7.08 -23.79
N THR A 471 -6.12 -8.17 -24.27
CA THR A 471 -6.82 -9.20 -25.06
C THR A 471 -7.93 -9.89 -24.24
N LEU A 472 -7.67 -10.16 -22.96
CA LEU A 472 -8.65 -10.75 -22.04
C LEU A 472 -9.84 -9.79 -21.79
N VAL A 473 -9.59 -8.49 -21.61
CA VAL A 473 -10.65 -7.48 -21.44
C VAL A 473 -11.57 -7.44 -22.68
N VAL A 474 -11.00 -7.43 -23.89
CA VAL A 474 -11.78 -7.50 -25.15
C VAL A 474 -12.59 -8.80 -25.22
N CYS A 475 -12.02 -9.93 -24.79
CA CYS A 475 -12.70 -11.21 -24.74
C CYS A 475 -13.88 -11.22 -23.75
N VAL A 476 -13.72 -10.64 -22.55
CA VAL A 476 -14.80 -10.53 -21.54
C VAL A 476 -15.94 -9.66 -22.05
N LEU A 477 -15.64 -8.50 -22.62
CA LEU A 477 -16.65 -7.60 -23.21
C LEU A 477 -17.42 -8.29 -24.35
N GLY A 478 -16.70 -9.01 -25.23
CA GLY A 478 -17.32 -9.82 -26.28
C GLY A 478 -18.17 -10.97 -25.75
N PHE A 479 -17.74 -11.62 -24.66
CA PHE A 479 -18.47 -12.71 -24.01
C PHE A 479 -19.79 -12.21 -23.41
N VAL A 480 -19.77 -11.11 -22.65
CA VAL A 480 -21.00 -10.56 -22.05
C VAL A 480 -21.95 -10.05 -23.13
N TYR A 481 -21.47 -9.36 -24.16
CA TYR A 481 -22.31 -8.91 -25.28
C TYR A 481 -22.99 -10.07 -26.03
N TRP A 482 -22.26 -11.15 -26.28
CA TRP A 482 -22.84 -12.40 -26.82
C TRP A 482 -23.85 -13.02 -25.85
N LEU A 483 -23.52 -13.12 -24.55
CA LEU A 483 -24.38 -13.71 -23.53
C LEU A 483 -25.69 -12.93 -23.35
N GLN A 484 -25.66 -11.60 -23.46
CA GLN A 484 -26.87 -10.76 -23.50
C GLN A 484 -27.75 -11.10 -24.72
N ALA A 485 -27.19 -11.10 -25.92
CA ALA A 485 -27.94 -11.42 -27.14
C ALA A 485 -28.47 -12.87 -27.16
N MET A 486 -27.77 -13.80 -26.51
CA MET A 486 -28.28 -15.15 -26.23
C MET A 486 -29.44 -15.13 -25.22
N ARG A 487 -29.31 -14.36 -24.13
CA ARG A 487 -30.34 -14.28 -23.09
C ARG A 487 -31.62 -13.57 -23.54
N ASP A 488 -31.55 -12.52 -24.34
CA ASP A 488 -32.72 -11.87 -24.92
C ASP A 488 -33.52 -12.83 -25.81
N ASN A 489 -32.84 -13.67 -26.60
CA ASN A 489 -33.47 -14.75 -27.36
C ASN A 489 -34.05 -15.85 -26.46
N ALA A 490 -33.34 -16.24 -25.40
CA ALA A 490 -33.80 -17.26 -24.44
C ALA A 490 -35.06 -16.82 -23.66
N ASP A 491 -35.15 -15.53 -23.28
CA ASP A 491 -36.33 -14.93 -22.66
C ASP A 491 -37.56 -15.02 -23.60
N ILE A 492 -37.38 -14.93 -24.93
CA ILE A 492 -38.46 -15.09 -25.92
C ILE A 492 -38.86 -16.57 -26.08
N LEU A 493 -37.88 -17.48 -26.15
CA LEU A 493 -38.10 -18.90 -26.44
C LEU A 493 -38.73 -19.67 -25.27
N ALA A 494 -38.30 -19.37 -24.04
CA ALA A 494 -38.79 -20.01 -22.82
C ALA A 494 -38.61 -19.11 -21.59
N PRO A 495 -39.54 -18.17 -21.32
CA PRO A 495 -39.50 -17.31 -20.14
C PRO A 495 -39.39 -18.13 -18.83
N GLU A 496 -40.19 -19.19 -18.73
CA GLU A 496 -40.28 -20.10 -17.58
C GLU A 496 -38.99 -20.88 -17.28
N ALA A 497 -38.06 -20.97 -18.26
CA ALA A 497 -36.79 -21.68 -18.07
C ALA A 497 -35.76 -20.84 -17.29
N GLN A 498 -36.01 -19.54 -17.09
CA GLN A 498 -35.04 -18.61 -16.52
C GLN A 498 -35.26 -18.41 -15.01
N ARG A 499 -34.36 -18.93 -14.18
CA ARG A 499 -34.43 -18.80 -12.71
C ARG A 499 -34.07 -17.41 -12.19
N HIS A 500 -33.37 -16.63 -13.01
CA HIS A 500 -32.71 -15.38 -12.61
C HIS A 500 -33.16 -14.20 -13.47
N SER A 501 -33.44 -13.06 -12.82
CA SER A 501 -33.81 -11.81 -13.48
C SER A 501 -32.61 -11.14 -14.16
N ARG A 502 -32.87 -10.32 -15.18
CA ARG A 502 -31.86 -9.73 -16.08
C ARG A 502 -30.64 -9.07 -15.39
N PRO A 503 -30.75 -8.34 -14.26
CA PRO A 503 -29.58 -7.76 -13.58
C PRO A 503 -28.54 -8.80 -13.12
N TRP A 504 -28.96 -10.02 -12.79
CA TRP A 504 -28.04 -11.09 -12.37
C TRP A 504 -27.09 -11.55 -13.48
N LEU A 505 -27.40 -11.31 -14.76
CA LEU A 505 -26.46 -11.56 -15.86
C LEU A 505 -25.16 -10.74 -15.71
N TRP A 506 -25.19 -9.62 -14.98
CA TRP A 506 -24.03 -8.80 -14.65
C TRP A 506 -23.54 -9.03 -13.21
N PHE A 507 -24.43 -8.89 -12.22
CA PHE A 507 -24.04 -8.95 -10.81
C PHE A 507 -23.48 -10.31 -10.37
N SER A 508 -23.86 -11.40 -11.06
CA SER A 508 -23.29 -12.73 -10.78
C SER A 508 -21.78 -12.83 -11.00
N TRP A 509 -21.18 -11.99 -11.84
CA TRP A 509 -19.74 -12.05 -12.12
C TRP A 509 -18.90 -11.12 -11.22
N ILE A 510 -19.54 -10.18 -10.53
CA ILE A 510 -18.87 -9.09 -9.80
C ILE A 510 -18.88 -9.34 -8.28
N VAL A 511 -19.96 -9.91 -7.74
CA VAL A 511 -20.10 -10.09 -6.28
C VAL A 511 -19.35 -11.34 -5.82
N PRO A 512 -18.38 -11.23 -4.88
CA PRO A 512 -17.65 -12.38 -4.35
C PRO A 512 -18.59 -13.44 -3.72
N GLY A 513 -18.19 -14.71 -3.81
CA GLY A 513 -19.00 -15.85 -3.37
C GLY A 513 -20.12 -16.19 -4.35
N ILE A 514 -21.00 -15.24 -4.68
CA ILE A 514 -22.07 -15.39 -5.68
C ILE A 514 -21.50 -15.84 -7.04
N SER A 515 -20.33 -15.30 -7.40
CA SER A 515 -19.59 -15.64 -8.62
C SER A 515 -19.12 -17.09 -8.74
N PHE A 516 -19.25 -17.92 -7.71
CA PHE A 516 -18.84 -19.31 -7.73
C PHE A 516 -19.88 -20.26 -8.37
N TRP A 517 -21.17 -19.89 -8.42
CA TRP A 517 -22.23 -20.74 -9.01
C TRP A 517 -23.26 -20.02 -9.89
N PHE A 518 -23.64 -18.77 -9.59
CA PHE A 518 -24.66 -18.07 -10.39
C PHE A 518 -24.30 -17.92 -11.89
N PRO A 519 -23.05 -17.61 -12.30
CA PRO A 519 -22.72 -17.44 -13.71
C PRO A 519 -22.92 -18.72 -14.54
N ARG A 520 -22.56 -19.87 -13.98
CA ARG A 520 -22.86 -21.19 -14.56
C ARG A 520 -24.36 -21.38 -14.75
N ASP A 521 -25.16 -21.09 -13.74
CA ASP A 521 -26.60 -21.36 -13.78
C ASP A 521 -27.32 -20.45 -14.79
N VAL A 522 -26.86 -19.21 -15.00
CA VAL A 522 -27.32 -18.36 -16.12
C VAL A 522 -27.04 -19.01 -17.48
N VAL A 523 -25.83 -19.54 -17.70
CA VAL A 523 -25.48 -20.26 -18.95
C VAL A 523 -26.31 -21.53 -19.13
N VAL A 524 -26.57 -22.28 -18.04
CA VAL A 524 -27.37 -23.51 -18.06
C VAL A 524 -28.86 -23.23 -18.33
N ASP A 525 -29.43 -22.16 -17.81
CA ASP A 525 -30.83 -21.77 -18.09
C ASP A 525 -31.00 -21.26 -19.53
N ILE A 526 -30.00 -20.58 -20.10
CA ILE A 526 -29.96 -20.25 -21.54
C ILE A 526 -29.88 -21.53 -22.39
N TRP A 527 -29.03 -22.51 -22.01
CA TRP A 527 -28.98 -23.82 -22.68
C TRP A 527 -30.33 -24.55 -22.67
N ARG A 528 -31.00 -24.59 -21.51
CA ARG A 528 -32.34 -25.20 -21.38
C ARG A 528 -33.39 -24.50 -22.24
N ALA A 529 -33.28 -23.18 -22.43
CA ALA A 529 -34.15 -22.41 -23.32
C ALA A 529 -33.81 -22.56 -24.81
N ALA A 530 -32.64 -23.09 -25.18
CA ALA A 530 -32.32 -23.51 -26.54
C ALA A 530 -32.79 -24.95 -26.85
N ALA A 531 -32.83 -25.84 -25.84
CA ALA A 531 -33.18 -27.27 -26.03
C ALA A 531 -34.63 -27.49 -26.53
N PRO A 532 -34.89 -28.49 -27.42
CA PRO A 532 -36.23 -28.79 -27.93
C PRO A 532 -37.28 -29.02 -26.83
N ARG A 533 -38.53 -28.59 -27.08
CA ARG A 533 -39.63 -28.87 -26.15
C ARG A 533 -40.04 -30.35 -26.20
N ASP A 534 -40.02 -30.96 -27.38
CA ASP A 534 -40.63 -32.27 -27.62
C ASP A 534 -39.60 -33.42 -27.70
N GLY A 535 -38.34 -33.10 -27.46
CA GLY A 535 -37.21 -34.04 -27.44
C GLY A 535 -37.06 -34.84 -26.14
N ASN A 536 -36.14 -35.80 -26.15
CA ASN A 536 -35.91 -36.72 -25.04
C ASN A 536 -35.49 -35.94 -23.77
N PRO A 537 -36.06 -36.18 -22.57
CA PRO A 537 -35.65 -35.49 -21.34
C PRO A 537 -34.15 -35.66 -20.98
N ALA A 538 -33.45 -36.64 -21.57
CA ALA A 538 -31.99 -36.74 -21.50
C ALA A 538 -31.26 -35.55 -22.16
N GLU A 539 -31.80 -34.97 -23.25
CA GLU A 539 -31.21 -33.83 -23.99
C GLU A 539 -31.25 -32.53 -23.18
N ARG A 540 -32.21 -32.42 -22.25
CA ARG A 540 -32.34 -31.28 -21.32
C ARG A 540 -31.37 -31.34 -20.13
N ARG A 541 -30.57 -32.42 -20.00
CA ARG A 541 -29.51 -32.51 -18.98
C ARG A 541 -28.39 -31.52 -19.30
N THR A 542 -27.82 -30.88 -18.28
CA THR A 542 -26.65 -30.00 -18.43
C THR A 542 -25.49 -30.77 -19.06
N PRO A 543 -24.99 -30.39 -20.25
CA PRO A 543 -23.88 -31.10 -20.89
C PRO A 543 -22.60 -31.04 -20.05
N TRP A 544 -21.83 -32.13 -20.07
CA TRP A 544 -20.60 -32.25 -19.29
C TRP A 544 -19.61 -31.11 -19.58
N TRP A 545 -19.56 -30.61 -20.83
CA TRP A 545 -18.64 -29.56 -21.25
C TRP A 545 -18.97 -28.18 -20.64
N ILE A 546 -20.22 -27.90 -20.24
CA ILE A 546 -20.53 -26.67 -19.47
C ILE A 546 -19.93 -26.77 -18.06
N ASN A 547 -20.08 -27.93 -17.41
CA ASN A 547 -19.51 -28.16 -16.08
C ASN A 547 -17.98 -28.17 -16.12
N ALA A 548 -17.37 -28.81 -17.13
CA ALA A 548 -15.92 -28.86 -17.30
C ALA A 548 -15.31 -27.48 -17.60
N TRP A 549 -15.95 -26.67 -18.45
CA TRP A 549 -15.58 -25.28 -18.68
C TRP A 549 -15.57 -24.47 -17.37
N TRP A 550 -16.66 -24.57 -16.60
CA TRP A 550 -16.81 -23.84 -15.34
C TRP A 550 -15.79 -24.29 -14.28
N LEU A 551 -15.57 -25.61 -14.15
CA LEU A 551 -14.59 -26.16 -13.21
C LEU A 551 -13.15 -25.77 -13.56
N LEU A 552 -12.78 -25.71 -14.85
CA LEU A 552 -11.46 -25.23 -15.26
C LEU A 552 -11.28 -23.73 -14.99
N LEU A 553 -12.32 -22.92 -15.18
CA LEU A 553 -12.29 -21.50 -14.85
C LEU A 553 -12.14 -21.26 -13.33
N LEU A 554 -12.88 -22.01 -12.51
CA LEU A 554 -12.74 -21.97 -11.05
C LEU A 554 -11.37 -22.49 -10.60
N ALA A 555 -10.83 -23.54 -11.22
CA ALA A 555 -9.50 -24.05 -10.92
C ALA A 555 -8.40 -23.02 -11.26
N ALA A 556 -8.50 -22.34 -12.41
CA ALA A 556 -7.59 -21.25 -12.77
C ALA A 556 -7.66 -20.07 -11.78
N ALA A 557 -8.87 -19.66 -11.38
CA ALA A 557 -9.05 -18.60 -10.39
C ALA A 557 -8.50 -18.98 -9.00
N ALA A 558 -8.71 -20.22 -8.56
CA ALA A 558 -8.13 -20.73 -7.32
C ALA A 558 -6.59 -20.81 -7.40
N MET A 559 -6.03 -21.23 -8.54
CA MET A 559 -4.58 -21.30 -8.75
C MET A 559 -3.93 -19.90 -8.75
N LEU A 560 -4.62 -18.89 -9.29
CA LEU A 560 -4.19 -17.49 -9.24
C LEU A 560 -4.14 -16.99 -7.79
N LEU A 561 -5.20 -17.20 -7.00
CA LEU A 561 -5.24 -16.82 -5.58
C LEU A 561 -4.17 -17.55 -4.74
N ILE A 562 -3.87 -18.81 -5.06
CA ILE A 562 -2.75 -19.55 -4.45
C ILE A 562 -1.40 -18.93 -4.85
N THR A 563 -1.23 -18.52 -6.12
CA THR A 563 -0.02 -17.87 -6.62
C THR A 563 0.21 -16.50 -5.97
N GLU A 564 -0.85 -15.75 -5.70
CA GLU A 564 -0.79 -14.46 -4.99
C GLU A 564 -0.45 -14.66 -3.50
N ASN A 565 -1.14 -15.56 -2.79
CA ASN A 565 -0.84 -15.83 -1.38
C ASN A 565 0.58 -16.39 -1.16
N LEU A 566 1.07 -17.26 -2.06
CA LEU A 566 2.44 -17.79 -2.03
C LEU A 566 3.52 -16.71 -2.28
N ARG A 567 3.14 -15.47 -2.62
CA ARG A 567 4.04 -14.35 -2.84
C ARG A 567 4.20 -13.44 -1.62
N ASP A 568 3.22 -13.43 -0.70
CA ASP A 568 3.24 -12.62 0.52
C ASP A 568 3.94 -13.33 1.71
N ASP A 569 3.99 -14.67 1.71
CA ASP A 569 4.79 -15.43 2.69
C ASP A 569 6.29 -15.24 2.40
N GLY A 570 6.92 -14.33 3.13
CA GLY A 570 8.32 -13.87 2.95
C GLY A 570 9.41 -14.93 3.16
N GLN A 571 9.48 -15.91 2.26
CA GLN A 571 10.62 -16.78 2.02
C GLN A 571 11.66 -16.07 1.12
N PRO A 572 12.95 -16.45 1.17
CA PRO A 572 13.98 -15.83 0.34
C PRO A 572 13.65 -15.89 -1.16
N GLU A 573 13.82 -14.77 -1.88
CA GLU A 573 13.33 -14.54 -3.25
C GLU A 573 13.66 -15.67 -4.25
N ALA A 574 14.83 -16.31 -4.07
CA ALA A 574 15.38 -17.29 -5.00
C ALA A 574 14.50 -18.55 -5.16
N ASP A 575 13.92 -19.08 -4.08
CA ASP A 575 13.05 -20.26 -4.14
C ASP A 575 11.60 -19.87 -4.46
N LEU A 576 11.16 -18.70 -3.97
CA LEU A 576 9.83 -18.11 -4.20
C LEU A 576 9.50 -18.05 -5.71
N VAL A 577 10.46 -17.61 -6.53
CA VAL A 577 10.32 -17.51 -7.99
C VAL A 577 10.13 -18.88 -8.66
N TYR A 578 10.69 -19.96 -8.12
CA TYR A 578 10.63 -21.29 -8.76
C TYR A 578 9.35 -22.08 -8.46
N ASP A 579 8.76 -21.93 -7.27
CA ASP A 579 7.42 -22.48 -7.02
C ASP A 579 6.31 -21.60 -7.58
N ALA A 580 6.48 -20.26 -7.59
CA ALA A 580 5.60 -19.37 -8.35
C ALA A 580 5.58 -19.71 -9.85
N PHE A 581 6.74 -20.04 -10.46
CA PHE A 581 6.80 -20.46 -11.86
C PHE A 581 5.90 -21.68 -12.15
N ARG A 582 5.89 -22.67 -11.25
CA ARG A 582 5.02 -23.85 -11.40
C ARG A 582 3.54 -23.49 -11.32
N SER A 583 3.17 -22.57 -10.43
CA SER A 583 1.77 -22.16 -10.25
C SER A 583 1.26 -21.28 -11.40
N VAL A 584 2.10 -20.41 -11.96
CA VAL A 584 1.79 -19.62 -13.18
C VAL A 584 1.56 -20.55 -14.37
N LEU A 585 2.49 -21.46 -14.67
CA LEU A 585 2.36 -22.37 -15.82
C LEU A 585 1.14 -23.30 -15.70
N ALA A 586 0.81 -23.75 -14.48
CA ALA A 586 -0.41 -24.50 -14.22
C ALA A 586 -1.68 -23.65 -14.47
N THR A 587 -1.67 -22.38 -14.07
CA THR A 587 -2.76 -21.43 -14.31
C THR A 587 -2.98 -21.20 -15.81
N ASP A 588 -1.92 -21.03 -16.59
CA ASP A 588 -2.00 -20.83 -18.05
C ASP A 588 -2.55 -22.06 -18.79
N VAL A 589 -2.15 -23.27 -18.39
CA VAL A 589 -2.72 -24.53 -18.93
C VAL A 589 -4.22 -24.62 -18.64
N LEU A 590 -4.66 -24.28 -17.42
CA LEU A 590 -6.08 -24.27 -17.04
C LEU A 590 -6.87 -23.21 -17.82
N LEU A 591 -6.32 -22.01 -18.00
CA LEU A 591 -6.94 -20.93 -18.79
C LEU A 591 -7.06 -21.29 -20.28
N VAL A 592 -6.04 -21.90 -20.89
CA VAL A 592 -6.10 -22.39 -22.27
C VAL A 592 -7.18 -23.47 -22.43
N ALA A 593 -7.23 -24.44 -21.51
CA ALA A 593 -8.25 -25.49 -21.54
C ALA A 593 -9.67 -24.92 -21.35
N ALA A 594 -9.85 -23.95 -20.44
CA ALA A 594 -11.11 -23.25 -20.25
C ALA A 594 -11.52 -22.45 -21.51
N ALA A 595 -10.59 -21.73 -22.15
CA ALA A 595 -10.87 -20.96 -23.36
C ALA A 595 -11.24 -21.86 -24.56
N VAL A 596 -10.62 -23.03 -24.70
CA VAL A 596 -11.00 -24.03 -25.72
C VAL A 596 -12.42 -24.55 -25.48
N LEU A 597 -12.81 -24.87 -24.24
CA LEU A 597 -14.19 -25.25 -23.95
C LEU A 597 -15.18 -24.08 -24.08
N ALA A 598 -14.75 -22.83 -23.83
CA ALA A 598 -15.56 -21.65 -24.10
C ALA A 598 -15.85 -21.48 -25.60
N ILE A 599 -14.89 -21.78 -26.49
CA ILE A 599 -15.13 -21.83 -27.95
C ILE A 599 -16.16 -22.90 -28.30
N VAL A 600 -16.06 -24.10 -27.72
CA VAL A 600 -17.04 -25.20 -27.94
C VAL A 600 -18.44 -24.79 -27.46
N LEU A 601 -18.53 -24.14 -26.30
CA LEU A 601 -19.74 -23.59 -25.69
C LEU A 601 -20.39 -22.56 -26.61
N VAL A 602 -19.65 -21.52 -27.01
CA VAL A 602 -20.16 -20.45 -27.88
C VAL A 602 -20.62 -21.00 -29.23
N LEU A 603 -19.85 -21.91 -29.84
CA LEU A 603 -20.20 -22.51 -31.13
C LEU A 603 -21.42 -23.44 -31.06
N ARG A 604 -21.58 -24.27 -30.02
CA ARG A 604 -22.75 -25.14 -29.85
C ARG A 604 -23.99 -24.31 -29.53
N MET A 605 -23.96 -23.53 -28.45
CA MET A 605 -25.12 -22.75 -28.00
C MET A 605 -25.66 -21.83 -29.11
N THR A 606 -24.78 -21.17 -29.87
CA THR A 606 -25.19 -20.32 -31.00
C THR A 606 -25.85 -21.13 -32.12
N ARG A 607 -25.32 -22.32 -32.48
CA ARG A 607 -25.91 -23.18 -33.54
C ARG A 607 -27.29 -23.70 -33.13
N ASP A 608 -27.40 -24.22 -31.91
CA ASP A 608 -28.60 -24.87 -31.41
C ASP A 608 -29.74 -23.85 -31.26
N GLN A 609 -29.42 -22.65 -30.77
CA GLN A 609 -30.37 -21.53 -30.71
C GLN A 609 -30.71 -20.97 -32.10
N GLU A 610 -29.74 -20.82 -33.02
CA GLU A 610 -30.06 -20.35 -34.38
C GLU A 610 -30.95 -21.35 -35.14
N ALA A 611 -30.73 -22.66 -34.98
CA ALA A 611 -31.64 -23.68 -35.52
C ALA A 611 -33.07 -23.49 -35.00
N ARG A 612 -33.23 -23.27 -33.69
CA ARG A 612 -34.52 -23.00 -33.03
C ARG A 612 -35.17 -21.67 -33.42
N THR A 613 -34.42 -20.69 -33.95
CA THR A 613 -34.99 -19.44 -34.47
C THR A 613 -35.35 -19.49 -35.97
N ARG A 614 -35.12 -20.62 -36.65
CA ARG A 614 -35.35 -20.80 -38.09
C ARG A 614 -36.43 -21.83 -38.42
N GLY A 615 -36.79 -22.70 -37.48
CA GLY A 615 -37.94 -23.61 -37.53
C GLY A 615 -39.01 -23.18 -36.54
#